data_AF-A0A5J4KK38-F1
#
_entry.id   AF-A0A5J4KK38-F1
#
_cell.length_a   1.000
_cell.length_b   1.000
_cell.length_c   1.000
_cell.angle_alpha   90.00
_cell.angle_beta   90.00
_cell.angle_gamma   90.00
#
_symmetry.space_group_name_H-M   'P 1'
#
loop_
_entity.id
_entity.type
_entity.pdbx_description
1 polymer ?
#
loop_
_entity_poly.entity_id
_entity_poly.type
_entity_poly.pdbx_seq_one_letter_code
_entity_poly.pdbx_strand_id
1 'polypeptide(L)'
;MKSYENKPKEEIDAPDGLVSEENVSSGGDDSVATAADVPASTEESIEPAAVQDKEVDLAAEQEAAQPEEEVVPARHFRPPTREQLWTGIAFWGVIILGAILRFWGLGDKPLHHDESLHAYFSLILMHNNMEHWINCAQTTANSCYRYDPLTHGPFQFHIIAFIYKISQILQVPDNGINTTTVRIAAATLGSVLVGLPYFVRDYIGRYGAWLACFLLAISPSMVYYSRFAREDIYMACFTLLLVVAVARYIRTRHAGWLLTAALAFTLSYATKEATFLTIGIFGSFLGHW
;
A
#
# COMPACT_ATOMS: atom_id res chain seq x y z
N MET A 1 -27.64 1.59 46.72
CA MET A 1 -26.40 1.50 45.94
C MET A 1 -25.45 2.56 46.45
N LYS A 2 -24.29 2.17 46.99
CA LYS A 2 -23.33 3.07 47.63
C LYS A 2 -22.62 3.92 46.57
N SER A 3 -22.59 5.23 46.83
CA SER A 3 -21.85 6.25 46.09
C SER A 3 -20.35 6.03 46.26
N TYR A 4 -19.60 5.98 45.16
CA TYR A 4 -18.13 5.97 45.19
C TYR A 4 -17.64 7.40 45.03
N GLU A 5 -17.23 8.02 46.14
CA GLU A 5 -16.46 9.26 46.14
C GLU A 5 -15.04 8.99 45.63
N ASN A 6 -14.61 9.74 44.61
CA ASN A 6 -13.23 9.79 44.14
C ASN A 6 -12.38 10.55 45.17
N LYS A 7 -11.41 9.88 45.80
CA LYS A 7 -10.35 10.56 46.54
C LYS A 7 -9.31 11.14 45.56
N PRO A 8 -8.69 12.29 45.85
CA PRO A 8 -7.62 12.85 45.03
C PRO A 8 -6.36 12.00 45.11
N LYS A 9 -5.57 11.98 44.04
CA LYS A 9 -4.25 11.32 43.98
C LYS A 9 -3.30 11.95 45.00
N GLU A 10 -2.66 11.12 45.83
CA GLU A 10 -1.46 11.50 46.58
C GLU A 10 -0.30 11.75 45.62
N GLU A 11 0.35 12.89 45.82
CA GLU A 11 1.56 13.35 45.15
C GLU A 11 2.75 12.60 45.76
N ILE A 12 3.48 11.82 44.95
CA ILE A 12 4.71 11.14 45.40
C ILE A 12 5.87 12.09 45.10
N ASP A 13 6.33 12.78 46.14
CA ASP A 13 7.60 13.52 46.12
C ASP A 13 8.78 12.54 45.99
N ALA A 14 9.69 12.86 45.06
CA ALA A 14 10.98 12.18 44.94
C ALA A 14 11.97 12.78 45.96
N PRO A 15 12.75 11.98 46.69
CA PRO A 15 13.73 12.53 47.62
C PRO A 15 14.96 13.07 46.87
N ASP A 16 15.37 14.25 47.29
CA ASP A 16 16.61 14.95 46.94
C ASP A 16 17.86 14.13 47.23
N GLY A 17 18.85 14.28 46.33
CA GLY A 17 20.26 14.39 46.73
C GLY A 17 21.15 13.16 46.49
N LEU A 18 21.89 13.18 45.37
CA LEU A 18 23.31 12.84 45.36
C LEU A 18 24.05 13.77 44.39
N VAL A 19 24.77 14.71 44.98
CA VAL A 19 25.75 15.62 44.35
C VAL A 19 27.11 14.94 44.33
N SER A 20 27.82 15.05 43.21
CA SER A 20 29.24 15.42 43.22
C SER A 20 29.65 15.93 41.85
N GLU A 21 29.87 17.25 41.78
CA GLU A 21 30.71 17.92 40.78
C GLU A 21 32.15 17.38 40.87
N GLU A 22 32.86 17.32 39.74
CA GLU A 22 34.20 17.90 39.61
C GLU A 22 34.73 17.94 38.16
N ASN A 23 35.20 19.15 37.80
CA ASN A 23 36.28 19.55 36.89
C ASN A 23 36.21 19.22 35.38
N VAL A 24 36.04 20.20 34.47
CA VAL A 24 36.93 21.32 34.06
C VAL A 24 37.94 20.89 32.98
N SER A 25 37.80 21.47 31.78
CA SER A 25 38.84 22.22 31.04
C SER A 25 38.82 22.02 29.51
N SER A 26 38.54 23.14 28.82
CA SER A 26 39.31 23.73 27.69
C SER A 26 39.55 22.98 26.37
N GLY A 27 39.26 23.71 25.28
CA GLY A 27 39.98 23.67 23.99
C GLY A 27 39.02 23.68 22.79
N GLY A 28 38.94 24.67 21.90
CA GLY A 28 39.85 25.77 21.58
C GLY A 28 40.68 25.47 20.33
N ASP A 29 40.14 25.89 19.17
CA ASP A 29 40.74 26.33 17.89
C ASP A 29 41.67 25.45 17.02
N ASP A 30 41.34 25.51 15.72
CA ASP A 30 42.15 25.63 14.50
C ASP A 30 43.58 25.05 14.44
N SER A 31 43.86 24.21 13.42
CA SER A 31 44.84 24.53 12.35
C SER A 31 45.18 23.36 11.41
N VAL A 32 45.50 23.79 10.19
CA VAL A 32 46.13 23.16 9.01
C VAL A 32 47.32 22.23 9.31
N ALA A 33 47.45 21.12 8.54
CA ALA A 33 48.76 20.65 8.05
C ALA A 33 48.65 19.63 6.89
N THR A 34 49.36 19.96 5.81
CA THR A 34 49.79 19.21 4.62
C THR A 34 50.90 18.19 4.89
N ALA A 35 51.04 17.18 4.00
CA ALA A 35 52.26 16.50 3.50
C ALA A 35 51.95 15.02 3.19
N ALA A 36 52.57 14.26 2.28
CA ALA A 36 53.44 14.45 1.11
C ALA A 36 53.69 13.02 0.51
N ASP A 37 54.26 12.96 -0.70
CA ASP A 37 55.17 11.91 -1.25
C ASP A 37 54.66 10.50 -1.70
N VAL A 38 54.34 10.31 -3.00
CA VAL A 38 55.22 9.94 -4.17
C VAL A 38 56.35 8.88 -3.92
N PRO A 39 56.91 8.06 -4.88
CA PRO A 39 56.51 7.44 -6.18
C PRO A 39 56.97 5.93 -6.38
N ALA A 40 56.94 5.47 -7.66
CA ALA A 40 57.94 4.65 -8.40
C ALA A 40 57.54 3.19 -8.71
N SER A 41 57.08 2.87 -9.92
CA SER A 41 57.81 2.60 -11.20
C SER A 41 58.20 1.14 -11.40
N THR A 42 57.73 0.50 -12.47
CA THR A 42 58.59 -0.35 -13.31
C THR A 42 58.03 -0.41 -14.72
N GLU A 43 58.81 0.14 -15.65
CA GLU A 43 58.71 -0.07 -17.09
C GLU A 43 59.22 -1.47 -17.43
N GLU A 44 58.62 -2.12 -18.43
CA GLU A 44 59.36 -3.06 -19.25
C GLU A 44 58.98 -2.84 -20.72
N SER A 45 60.02 -2.66 -21.52
CA SER A 45 60.03 -2.20 -22.89
C SER A 45 60.34 -3.35 -23.84
N ILE A 46 59.63 -3.42 -24.97
CA ILE A 46 60.09 -4.12 -26.18
C ILE A 46 59.65 -3.30 -27.41
N GLU A 47 60.61 -2.81 -28.18
CA GLU A 47 60.47 -2.22 -29.53
C GLU A 47 61.03 -3.20 -30.60
N PRO A 48 60.96 -2.94 -31.93
CA PRO A 48 59.79 -2.59 -32.74
C PRO A 48 59.76 -3.43 -34.05
N ALA A 49 58.63 -3.46 -34.77
CA ALA A 49 58.65 -3.84 -36.19
C ALA A 49 57.58 -3.09 -36.97
N ALA A 50 58.07 -2.22 -37.87
CA ALA A 50 57.32 -1.35 -38.75
C ALA A 50 56.41 -2.12 -39.72
N VAL A 51 55.14 -1.68 -39.84
CA VAL A 51 54.34 -1.90 -41.05
C VAL A 51 53.41 -0.70 -41.29
N GLN A 52 53.88 0.14 -42.22
CA GLN A 52 53.15 0.87 -43.27
C GLN A 52 51.85 1.61 -42.92
N ASP A 53 51.96 2.93 -43.06
CA ASP A 53 50.88 3.88 -43.32
C ASP A 53 49.98 3.40 -44.46
N LYS A 54 48.73 3.11 -44.14
CA LYS A 54 47.62 3.21 -45.08
C LYS A 54 46.62 4.20 -44.50
N GLU A 55 46.73 5.42 -45.01
CA GLU A 55 45.69 6.44 -44.96
C GLU A 55 44.44 5.82 -45.62
N VAL A 56 43.52 5.32 -44.79
CA VAL A 56 42.21 4.84 -45.23
C VAL A 56 41.29 6.06 -45.18
N ASP A 57 40.83 6.45 -46.36
CA ASP A 57 39.84 7.51 -46.62
C ASP A 57 38.67 7.47 -45.62
N LEU A 58 38.76 8.31 -44.58
CA LEU A 58 37.71 8.58 -43.59
C LEU A 58 36.48 9.31 -44.17
N ALA A 59 36.39 9.46 -45.50
CA ALA A 59 35.34 10.21 -46.17
C ALA A 59 34.27 9.32 -46.85
N ALA A 60 34.40 7.98 -46.82
CA ALA A 60 33.46 7.07 -47.49
C ALA A 60 32.67 6.13 -46.56
N GLU A 61 32.91 6.17 -45.24
CA GLU A 61 32.19 5.33 -44.25
C GLU A 61 31.06 6.07 -43.50
N GLN A 62 30.68 7.27 -43.94
CA GLN A 62 29.58 8.04 -43.32
C GLN A 62 28.21 7.84 -43.97
N GLU A 63 28.05 6.94 -44.94
CA GLU A 63 26.79 6.80 -45.70
C GLU A 63 26.14 5.40 -45.64
N ALA A 64 26.34 4.65 -44.55
CA ALA A 64 25.66 3.37 -44.35
C ALA A 64 25.37 3.03 -42.88
N ALA A 65 24.78 3.96 -42.14
CA ALA A 65 24.17 3.68 -40.85
C ALA A 65 22.92 4.54 -40.66
N GLN A 66 21.89 4.28 -41.49
CA GLN A 66 20.54 4.66 -41.11
C GLN A 66 20.17 3.78 -39.92
N PRO A 67 19.80 4.34 -38.75
CA PRO A 67 19.25 3.53 -37.69
C PRO A 67 17.97 2.90 -38.24
N GLU A 68 17.92 1.57 -38.32
CA GLU A 68 16.65 0.85 -38.51
C GLU A 68 15.76 1.30 -37.36
N GLU A 69 14.83 2.18 -37.67
CA GLU A 69 13.78 2.63 -36.77
C GLU A 69 13.02 1.36 -36.36
N GLU A 70 13.26 0.88 -35.15
CA GLU A 70 12.54 -0.26 -34.59
C GLU A 70 11.07 0.17 -34.50
N VAL A 71 10.29 -0.17 -35.54
CA VAL A 71 8.88 0.16 -35.64
C VAL A 71 8.18 -0.59 -34.53
N VAL A 72 8.04 0.05 -33.37
CA VAL A 72 7.22 -0.43 -32.26
C VAL A 72 5.83 -0.65 -32.86
N PRO A 73 5.35 -1.90 -32.99
CA PRO A 73 4.12 -2.16 -33.70
C PRO A 73 3.01 -1.40 -32.96
N ALA A 74 2.41 -0.42 -33.65
CA ALA A 74 1.29 0.33 -33.13
C ALA A 74 0.27 -0.69 -32.61
N ARG A 75 -0.05 -0.63 -31.31
CA ARG A 75 -1.01 -1.53 -30.67
C ARG A 75 -2.36 -1.36 -31.37
N HIS A 76 -2.60 -2.20 -32.36
CA HIS A 76 -3.83 -2.14 -33.14
C HIS A 76 -4.96 -2.63 -32.22
N PHE A 77 -5.82 -1.70 -31.82
CA PHE A 77 -6.98 -2.01 -31.00
C PHE A 77 -7.94 -2.87 -31.81
N ARG A 78 -7.94 -4.18 -31.54
CA ARG A 78 -8.93 -5.09 -32.10
C ARG A 78 -10.20 -4.97 -31.26
N PRO A 79 -11.36 -4.66 -31.86
CA PRO A 79 -12.61 -4.58 -31.10
C PRO A 79 -12.91 -5.95 -30.46
N PRO A 80 -13.45 -5.98 -29.24
CA PRO A 80 -13.77 -7.23 -28.56
C PRO A 80 -14.81 -8.01 -29.37
N THR A 81 -14.67 -9.34 -29.38
CA THR A 81 -15.65 -10.22 -30.01
C THR A 81 -16.98 -10.16 -29.25
N ARG A 82 -18.10 -10.48 -29.93
CA ARG A 82 -19.44 -10.50 -29.32
C ARG A 82 -19.47 -11.34 -28.04
N GLU A 83 -18.81 -12.49 -28.02
CA GLU A 83 -18.73 -13.36 -26.84
C GLU A 83 -17.97 -12.72 -25.68
N GLN A 84 -16.89 -11.99 -25.96
CA GLN A 84 -16.13 -11.27 -24.94
C GLN A 84 -16.95 -10.11 -24.35
N LEU A 85 -17.75 -9.42 -25.17
CA LEU A 85 -18.67 -8.39 -24.72
C LEU A 85 -19.75 -8.96 -23.80
N TRP A 86 -20.44 -10.02 -24.20
CA TRP A 86 -21.46 -10.67 -23.36
C TRP A 86 -20.89 -11.18 -22.05
N THR A 87 -19.71 -11.80 -22.09
CA THR A 87 -19.02 -12.26 -20.88
C THR A 87 -18.67 -11.07 -19.99
N GLY A 88 -18.11 -10.00 -20.57
CA GLY A 88 -17.77 -8.77 -19.85
C GLY A 88 -18.99 -8.14 -19.17
N ILE A 89 -20.11 -8.02 -19.89
CA ILE A 89 -21.38 -7.50 -19.35
C ILE A 89 -21.87 -8.38 -18.20
N ALA A 90 -21.78 -9.71 -18.32
CA ALA A 90 -22.22 -10.62 -17.25
C ALA A 90 -21.39 -10.46 -15.97
N PHE A 91 -20.07 -10.28 -16.07
CA PHE A 91 -19.22 -10.01 -14.91
C PHE A 91 -19.44 -8.61 -14.33
N TRP A 92 -19.51 -7.59 -15.19
CA TRP A 92 -19.80 -6.22 -14.76
C TRP A 92 -21.15 -6.11 -14.07
N GLY A 93 -22.18 -6.79 -14.57
CA GLY A 93 -23.51 -6.82 -13.94
C GLY A 93 -23.46 -7.37 -12.52
N VAL A 94 -22.67 -8.42 -12.27
CA VAL A 94 -22.50 -9.00 -10.94
C VAL A 94 -21.69 -8.08 -10.01
N ILE A 95 -20.63 -7.44 -10.52
CA ILE A 95 -19.83 -6.49 -9.73
C ILE A 95 -20.68 -5.27 -9.36
N ILE A 96 -21.46 -4.74 -10.30
CA ILE A 96 -22.38 -3.61 -10.07
C ILE A 96 -23.45 -4.01 -9.07
N LEU A 97 -24.05 -5.21 -9.20
CA LEU A 97 -25.00 -5.72 -8.21
C LEU A 97 -24.35 -5.79 -6.81
N GLY A 98 -23.14 -6.34 -6.72
CA GLY A 98 -22.37 -6.41 -5.49
C GLY A 98 -22.11 -5.02 -4.89
N ALA A 99 -21.78 -4.03 -5.72
CA ALA A 99 -21.58 -2.65 -5.30
C ALA A 99 -22.88 -2.00 -4.82
N ILE A 100 -23.99 -2.15 -5.56
CA ILE A 100 -25.30 -1.61 -5.16
C ILE A 100 -25.68 -2.14 -3.78
N LEU A 101 -25.60 -3.45 -3.53
CA LEU A 101 -25.95 -4.04 -2.24
C LEU A 101 -25.11 -3.50 -1.07
N ARG A 102 -23.87 -3.08 -1.34
CA ARG A 102 -22.93 -2.57 -0.34
C ARG A 102 -23.10 -1.08 -0.11
N PHE A 103 -23.31 -0.29 -1.15
CA PHE A 103 -23.47 1.16 -1.04
C PHE A 103 -24.92 1.59 -0.71
N TRP A 104 -25.91 0.73 -0.94
CA TRP A 104 -27.31 1.05 -0.67
C TRP A 104 -27.57 1.25 0.84
N GLY A 105 -27.88 2.48 1.23
CA GLY A 105 -28.17 2.83 2.63
C GLY A 105 -26.97 2.62 3.55
N LEU A 106 -25.76 2.93 3.07
CA LEU A 106 -24.51 2.67 3.80
C LEU A 106 -24.42 3.49 5.12
N GLY A 107 -25.00 4.69 5.13
CA GLY A 107 -25.02 5.60 6.28
C GLY A 107 -26.19 5.42 7.24
N ASP A 108 -27.19 4.59 6.91
CA ASP A 108 -28.48 4.55 7.62
C ASP A 108 -28.38 4.05 9.07
N LYS A 109 -27.33 3.28 9.38
CA LYS A 109 -27.10 2.73 10.72
C LYS A 109 -26.10 3.58 11.50
N PRO A 110 -26.33 3.80 12.81
CA PRO A 110 -25.33 4.42 13.68
C PRO A 110 -24.04 3.59 13.71
N LEU A 111 -22.93 4.23 14.10
CA LEU A 111 -21.63 3.56 14.22
C LEU A 111 -21.67 2.55 15.36
N HIS A 112 -21.14 1.35 15.11
CA HIS A 112 -20.82 0.42 16.18
C HIS A 112 -19.65 0.93 17.02
N HIS A 113 -19.45 0.34 18.21
CA HIS A 113 -18.37 0.71 19.11
C HIS A 113 -17.00 0.68 18.39
N ASP A 114 -16.69 -0.43 17.70
CA ASP A 114 -15.42 -0.57 16.99
C ASP A 114 -15.30 0.41 15.81
N GLU A 115 -16.40 0.65 15.08
CA GLU A 115 -16.40 1.63 13.98
C GLU A 115 -16.16 3.05 14.47
N SER A 116 -16.68 3.39 15.66
CA SER A 116 -16.52 4.73 16.25
C SER A 116 -15.07 5.02 16.59
N LEU A 117 -14.32 4.00 17.04
CA LEU A 117 -12.89 4.12 17.33
C LEU A 117 -12.09 4.37 16.04
N HIS A 118 -12.38 3.63 14.97
CA HIS A 118 -11.78 3.88 13.66
C HIS A 118 -12.14 5.27 13.12
N ALA A 119 -13.41 5.67 13.20
CA ALA A 119 -13.85 6.98 12.75
C ALA A 119 -13.14 8.13 13.48
N TYR A 120 -13.00 8.02 14.81
CA TYR A 120 -12.37 9.03 15.65
C TYR A 120 -10.86 9.16 15.39
N PHE A 121 -10.12 8.06 15.39
CA PHE A 121 -8.68 8.12 15.14
C PHE A 121 -8.34 8.53 13.71
N SER A 122 -9.16 8.14 12.72
CA SER A 122 -9.04 8.67 11.36
C SER A 122 -9.30 10.16 11.27
N LEU A 123 -10.24 10.69 12.06
CA LEU A 123 -10.49 12.13 12.13
C LEU A 123 -9.28 12.87 12.74
N ILE A 124 -8.71 12.36 13.83
CA ILE A 124 -7.47 12.91 14.42
C ILE A 124 -6.33 12.86 13.40
N LEU A 125 -6.12 11.72 12.74
CA LEU A 125 -5.07 11.57 11.75
C LEU A 125 -5.24 12.60 10.62
N MET A 126 -6.45 12.76 10.10
CA MET A 126 -6.74 13.75 9.06
C MET A 126 -6.49 15.18 9.57
N HIS A 127 -7.14 15.59 10.66
CA HIS A 127 -7.11 16.98 11.11
C HIS A 127 -5.75 17.38 11.69
N ASN A 128 -5.20 16.56 12.59
CA ASN A 128 -3.99 16.93 13.31
C ASN A 128 -2.73 16.57 12.51
N ASN A 129 -2.66 15.37 11.92
CA ASN A 129 -1.44 14.93 11.24
C ASN A 129 -1.39 15.36 9.77
N MET A 130 -2.50 15.36 9.03
CA MET A 130 -2.48 15.74 7.60
C MET A 130 -2.63 17.25 7.41
N GLU A 131 -3.62 17.89 8.05
CA GLU A 131 -3.85 19.34 7.87
C GLU A 131 -2.86 20.19 8.67
N HIS A 132 -2.54 19.76 9.90
CA HIS A 132 -1.63 20.47 10.80
C HIS A 132 -0.29 19.75 11.00
N TRP A 133 0.26 19.16 9.93
CA TRP A 133 1.45 18.31 9.99
C TRP A 133 2.67 18.95 10.68
N ILE A 134 2.87 20.27 10.53
CA ILE A 134 3.98 21.02 11.15
C ILE A 134 3.91 20.92 12.68
N ASN A 135 2.71 20.99 13.26
CA ASN A 135 2.52 20.91 14.71
C ASN A 135 2.91 19.54 15.23
N CYS A 136 2.58 18.47 14.49
CA CYS A 136 2.95 17.10 14.82
C CYS A 136 4.42 16.79 14.54
N ALA A 137 5.05 17.50 13.60
CA ALA A 137 6.47 17.35 13.29
C ALA A 137 7.36 18.06 14.33
N GLN A 138 6.95 19.24 14.79
CA GLN A 138 7.72 20.05 15.74
C GLN A 138 7.43 19.72 17.19
N THR A 139 6.19 19.33 17.51
CA THR A 139 5.78 19.00 18.87
C THR A 139 5.42 17.52 18.92
N THR A 140 5.96 16.79 19.90
CA THR A 140 5.47 15.46 20.30
C THR A 140 4.13 15.62 21.03
N ALA A 141 3.16 16.31 20.41
CA ALA A 141 1.90 16.63 21.02
C ALA A 141 1.06 15.35 21.18
N ASN A 142 0.48 15.16 22.36
CA ASN A 142 -0.43 14.05 22.65
C ASN A 142 -1.72 14.09 21.82
N SER A 143 -1.99 15.19 21.10
CA SER A 143 -3.12 15.35 20.22
C SER A 143 -2.92 14.70 18.84
N CYS A 144 -1.68 14.39 18.44
CA CYS A 144 -1.40 13.78 17.13
C CYS A 144 -1.66 12.28 17.17
N TYR A 145 -2.18 11.72 16.07
CA TYR A 145 -2.34 10.28 15.93
C TYR A 145 -0.97 9.60 16.04
N ARG A 146 -0.88 8.61 16.94
CA ARG A 146 0.24 7.68 17.06
C ARG A 146 -0.30 6.27 16.92
N TYR A 147 0.44 5.45 16.19
CA TYR A 147 0.11 4.04 16.08
C TYR A 147 0.23 3.36 17.46
N ASP A 148 -0.83 2.72 17.88
CA ASP A 148 -0.86 1.85 19.05
C ASP A 148 -1.08 0.41 18.57
N PRO A 149 -0.17 -0.54 18.87
CA PRO A 149 -0.32 -1.94 18.48
C PRO A 149 -1.61 -2.59 19.01
N LEU A 150 -2.26 -2.03 20.04
CA LEU A 150 -3.56 -2.49 20.54
C LEU A 150 -4.71 -2.21 19.55
N THR A 151 -4.55 -1.30 18.59
CA THR A 151 -5.63 -0.79 17.72
C THR A 151 -5.69 -1.40 16.32
N HIS A 152 -5.11 -2.60 16.14
CA HIS A 152 -4.90 -3.25 14.84
C HIS A 152 -4.00 -2.42 13.89
N GLY A 153 -3.82 -2.87 12.65
CA GLY A 153 -2.87 -2.27 11.72
C GLY A 153 -3.27 -0.86 11.26
N PRO A 154 -2.29 -0.02 10.89
CA PRO A 154 -2.52 1.39 10.59
C PRO A 154 -3.35 1.63 9.32
N PHE A 155 -3.42 0.67 8.40
CA PHE A 155 -3.98 0.86 7.05
C PHE A 155 -5.41 1.40 7.09
N GLN A 156 -6.26 0.83 7.94
CA GLN A 156 -7.67 1.21 8.01
C GLN A 156 -7.84 2.68 8.44
N PHE A 157 -7.04 3.15 9.40
CA PHE A 157 -7.10 4.54 9.83
C PHE A 157 -6.70 5.51 8.73
N HIS A 158 -5.67 5.15 7.95
CA HIS A 158 -5.15 5.97 6.86
C HIS A 158 -6.12 6.03 5.68
N ILE A 159 -6.71 4.90 5.27
CA ILE A 159 -7.64 4.90 4.13
C ILE A 159 -8.95 5.65 4.45
N ILE A 160 -9.47 5.53 5.67
CA ILE A 160 -10.65 6.29 6.09
C ILE A 160 -10.34 7.79 6.15
N ALA A 161 -9.19 8.18 6.73
CA ALA A 161 -8.77 9.58 6.79
C ALA A 161 -8.58 10.18 5.38
N PHE A 162 -8.03 9.41 4.45
CA PHE A 162 -7.93 9.80 3.04
C PHE A 162 -9.30 10.03 2.40
N ILE A 163 -10.28 9.17 2.69
CA ILE A 163 -11.66 9.34 2.20
C ILE A 163 -12.32 10.57 2.80
N TYR A 164 -12.13 10.85 4.09
CA TYR A 164 -12.60 12.10 4.68
C TYR A 164 -12.01 13.32 3.97
N LYS A 165 -10.70 13.29 3.69
CA LYS A 165 -10.05 14.40 2.99
C LYS A 165 -10.60 14.60 1.58
N ILE A 166 -10.80 13.52 0.82
CA ILE A 166 -11.45 13.58 -0.49
C ILE A 166 -12.88 14.12 -0.36
N SER A 167 -13.63 13.65 0.63
CA SER A 167 -15.03 14.06 0.84
C SER A 167 -15.13 15.54 1.20
N GLN A 168 -14.17 16.08 1.96
CA GLN A 168 -14.03 17.51 2.22
C GLN A 168 -13.72 18.30 0.94
N ILE A 169 -12.77 17.83 0.13
CA ILE A 169 -12.41 18.48 -1.15
C ILE A 169 -13.61 18.51 -2.10
N LEU A 170 -14.42 17.44 -2.12
CA LEU A 170 -15.63 17.33 -2.92
C LEU A 170 -16.84 18.05 -2.30
N GLN A 171 -16.67 18.74 -1.17
CA GLN A 171 -17.72 19.49 -0.46
C GLN A 171 -18.97 18.66 -0.17
N VAL A 172 -18.78 17.38 0.19
CA VAL A 172 -19.87 16.49 0.60
C VAL A 172 -20.54 17.06 1.87
N PRO A 173 -21.87 16.90 2.05
CA PRO A 173 -22.57 17.32 3.27
C PRO A 173 -21.88 16.84 4.56
N ASP A 174 -22.10 17.57 5.65
CA ASP A 174 -21.47 17.34 6.96
C ASP A 174 -19.94 17.46 6.96
N ASN A 175 -19.40 18.39 6.16
CA ASN A 175 -17.96 18.60 5.99
C ASN A 175 -17.21 17.31 5.60
N GLY A 176 -17.85 16.42 4.84
CA GLY A 176 -17.26 15.16 4.40
C GLY A 176 -17.04 14.11 5.49
N ILE A 177 -17.49 14.34 6.73
CA ILE A 177 -17.35 13.41 7.86
C ILE A 177 -18.74 12.96 8.30
N ASN A 178 -19.14 11.76 7.86
CA ASN A 178 -20.43 11.19 8.21
C ASN A 178 -20.33 9.65 8.30
N THR A 179 -21.41 9.00 8.73
CA THR A 179 -21.48 7.53 8.86
C THR A 179 -21.22 6.81 7.54
N THR A 180 -21.54 7.43 6.40
CA THR A 180 -21.29 6.87 5.07
C THR A 180 -19.81 6.90 4.75
N THR A 181 -19.13 8.05 4.92
CA THR A 181 -17.72 8.23 4.51
C THR A 181 -16.77 7.32 5.27
N VAL A 182 -17.07 7.00 6.53
CA VAL A 182 -16.33 5.99 7.34
C VAL A 182 -16.33 4.62 6.65
N ARG A 183 -17.45 4.25 6.02
CA ARG A 183 -17.70 2.90 5.49
C ARG A 183 -17.40 2.77 3.99
N ILE A 184 -17.13 3.88 3.28
CA ILE A 184 -16.85 3.85 1.83
C ILE A 184 -15.67 2.94 1.52
N ALA A 185 -14.60 2.98 2.31
CA ALA A 185 -13.42 2.14 2.09
C ALA A 185 -13.79 0.64 2.14
N ALA A 186 -14.50 0.22 3.19
CA ALA A 186 -14.98 -1.15 3.37
C ALA A 186 -15.91 -1.59 2.23
N ALA A 187 -16.87 -0.75 1.84
CA ALA A 187 -17.80 -1.04 0.76
C ALA A 187 -17.10 -1.13 -0.60
N THR A 188 -16.11 -0.28 -0.84
CA THR A 188 -15.30 -0.27 -2.08
C THR A 188 -14.49 -1.55 -2.19
N LEU A 189 -13.70 -1.91 -1.18
CA LEU A 189 -12.91 -3.14 -1.22
C LEU A 189 -13.76 -4.40 -1.21
N GLY A 190 -14.89 -4.39 -0.49
CA GLY A 190 -15.87 -5.47 -0.57
C GLY A 190 -16.43 -5.66 -1.97
N SER A 191 -16.57 -4.57 -2.74
CA SER A 191 -17.00 -4.61 -4.15
C SER A 191 -15.88 -5.06 -5.08
N VAL A 192 -14.64 -4.61 -4.85
CA VAL A 192 -13.45 -5.07 -5.59
C VAL A 192 -13.28 -6.58 -5.43
N LEU A 193 -13.45 -7.09 -4.20
CA LEU A 193 -13.34 -8.51 -3.89
C LEU A 193 -14.31 -9.38 -4.71
N VAL A 194 -15.52 -8.87 -5.02
CA VAL A 194 -16.48 -9.56 -5.90
C VAL A 194 -15.91 -9.75 -7.31
N GLY A 195 -15.10 -8.82 -7.80
CA GLY A 195 -14.50 -8.88 -9.14
C GLY A 195 -13.24 -9.73 -9.23
N LEU A 196 -12.57 -10.02 -8.12
CA LEU A 196 -11.29 -10.74 -8.12
C LEU A 196 -11.33 -12.14 -8.76
N PRO A 197 -12.38 -12.98 -8.57
CA PRO A 197 -12.45 -14.29 -9.21
C PRO A 197 -12.42 -14.25 -10.74
N TYR A 198 -12.79 -13.13 -11.36
CA TYR A 198 -12.70 -12.94 -12.81
C TYR A 198 -11.28 -13.18 -13.34
N PHE A 199 -10.26 -12.76 -12.61
CA PHE A 199 -8.86 -12.91 -13.04
C PHE A 199 -8.39 -14.37 -12.96
N VAL A 200 -9.07 -15.23 -12.20
CA VAL A 200 -8.72 -16.65 -12.03
C VAL A 200 -9.58 -17.54 -12.96
N ARG A 201 -10.42 -16.95 -13.83
CA ARG A 201 -11.29 -17.68 -14.77
C ARG A 201 -10.55 -18.68 -15.67
N ASP A 202 -9.27 -18.47 -15.91
CA ASP A 202 -8.45 -19.36 -16.74
C ASP A 202 -8.12 -20.70 -16.03
N TYR A 203 -8.32 -20.78 -14.71
CA TYR A 203 -8.10 -21.98 -13.89
C TYR A 203 -9.42 -22.70 -13.56
N ILE A 204 -10.44 -21.95 -13.13
CA ILE A 204 -11.74 -22.50 -12.67
C ILE A 204 -12.83 -22.51 -13.77
N GLY A 205 -12.50 -21.98 -14.95
CA GLY A 205 -13.43 -21.82 -16.07
C GLY A 205 -14.32 -20.58 -15.97
N ARG A 206 -14.89 -20.19 -17.11
CA ARG A 206 -15.76 -18.99 -17.24
C ARG A 206 -16.99 -19.03 -16.32
N TYR A 207 -17.66 -20.18 -16.25
CA TYR A 207 -18.87 -20.35 -15.44
C TYR A 207 -18.54 -20.43 -13.96
N GLY A 208 -17.44 -21.10 -13.59
CA GLY A 208 -16.97 -21.17 -12.21
C GLY A 208 -16.59 -19.79 -11.66
N ALA A 209 -15.86 -18.99 -12.43
CA ALA A 209 -15.52 -17.62 -12.05
C ALA A 209 -16.76 -16.73 -11.93
N TRP A 210 -17.71 -16.83 -12.88
CA TRP A 210 -18.95 -16.06 -12.80
C TRP A 210 -19.78 -16.45 -11.58
N LEU A 211 -19.91 -17.74 -11.29
CA LEU A 211 -20.61 -18.24 -10.11
C LEU A 211 -19.93 -17.78 -8.82
N ALA A 212 -18.60 -17.81 -8.75
CA ALA A 212 -17.85 -17.30 -7.61
C ALA A 212 -18.08 -15.80 -7.38
N CYS A 213 -18.01 -14.98 -8.44
CA CYS A 213 -18.37 -13.56 -8.37
C CYS A 213 -19.81 -13.39 -7.87
N PHE A 214 -20.75 -14.15 -8.41
CA PHE A 214 -22.17 -14.05 -8.05
C PHE A 214 -22.40 -14.39 -6.58
N LEU A 215 -21.85 -15.50 -6.09
CA LEU A 215 -21.95 -15.92 -4.69
C LEU A 215 -21.32 -14.89 -3.74
N LEU A 216 -20.16 -14.32 -4.09
CA LEU A 216 -19.54 -13.25 -3.30
C LEU A 216 -20.37 -11.94 -3.33
N ALA A 217 -21.05 -11.65 -4.44
CA ALA A 217 -21.88 -10.46 -4.58
C ALA A 217 -23.09 -10.49 -3.65
N ILE A 218 -23.81 -11.62 -3.59
CA ILE A 218 -25.08 -11.77 -2.86
C ILE A 218 -24.93 -12.38 -1.46
N SER A 219 -23.76 -12.91 -1.10
CA SER A 219 -23.55 -13.58 0.18
C SER A 219 -23.87 -12.64 1.35
N PRO A 220 -24.82 -12.99 2.23
CA PRO A 220 -25.21 -12.13 3.35
C PRO A 220 -24.04 -11.78 4.27
N SER A 221 -23.15 -12.75 4.53
CA SER A 221 -21.94 -12.53 5.31
C SER A 221 -21.02 -11.52 4.62
N MET A 222 -20.73 -11.71 3.33
CA MET A 222 -19.83 -10.80 2.62
C MET A 222 -20.39 -9.39 2.53
N VAL A 223 -21.69 -9.24 2.27
CA VAL A 223 -22.37 -7.93 2.25
C VAL A 223 -22.34 -7.30 3.64
N TYR A 224 -22.67 -8.05 4.70
CA TYR A 224 -22.63 -7.57 6.08
C TYR A 224 -21.25 -7.00 6.42
N TYR A 225 -20.18 -7.80 6.33
CA TYR A 225 -18.84 -7.36 6.72
C TYR A 225 -18.31 -6.21 5.86
N SER A 226 -18.69 -6.12 4.59
CA SER A 226 -18.31 -5.00 3.72
C SER A 226 -19.06 -3.69 3.96
N ARG A 227 -20.11 -3.71 4.78
CA ARG A 227 -20.88 -2.50 5.15
C ARG A 227 -20.49 -1.92 6.50
N PHE A 228 -19.59 -2.59 7.23
CA PHE A 228 -19.03 -2.07 8.47
C PHE A 228 -17.57 -1.68 8.25
N ALA A 229 -17.14 -0.62 8.90
CA ALA A 229 -15.73 -0.23 8.93
C ALA A 229 -14.94 -1.15 9.88
N ARG A 230 -14.78 -2.42 9.47
CA ARG A 230 -13.99 -3.44 10.16
C ARG A 230 -12.91 -4.00 9.26
N GLU A 231 -11.80 -4.36 9.87
CA GLU A 231 -10.56 -4.78 9.25
C GLU A 231 -10.68 -6.09 8.45
N ASP A 232 -11.65 -6.95 8.79
CA ASP A 232 -11.86 -8.26 8.18
C ASP A 232 -12.08 -8.20 6.66
N ILE A 233 -12.85 -7.22 6.16
CA ILE A 233 -13.14 -7.13 4.73
C ILE A 233 -11.90 -6.69 3.93
N TYR A 234 -11.07 -5.83 4.52
CA TYR A 234 -9.80 -5.39 3.94
C TYR A 234 -8.84 -6.58 3.84
N MET A 235 -8.71 -7.35 4.93
CA MET A 235 -7.94 -8.60 4.96
C MET A 235 -8.41 -9.61 3.92
N ALA A 236 -9.73 -9.82 3.81
CA ALA A 236 -10.28 -10.74 2.82
C ALA A 236 -9.98 -10.30 1.38
N CYS A 237 -10.13 -9.00 1.09
CA CYS A 237 -9.81 -8.43 -0.22
C CYS A 237 -8.33 -8.59 -0.57
N PHE A 238 -7.43 -8.22 0.33
CA PHE A 238 -5.99 -8.31 0.08
C PHE A 238 -5.50 -9.76 0.00
N THR A 239 -6.05 -10.66 0.81
CA THR A 239 -5.73 -12.09 0.75
C THR A 239 -6.15 -12.68 -0.59
N LEU A 240 -7.39 -12.41 -1.05
CA LEU A 240 -7.84 -12.92 -2.35
C LEU A 240 -7.06 -12.26 -3.50
N LEU A 241 -6.71 -10.98 -3.39
CA LEU A 241 -5.89 -10.29 -4.38
C LEU A 241 -4.49 -10.92 -4.45
N LEU A 242 -3.91 -11.30 -3.31
CA LEU A 242 -2.64 -12.02 -3.25
C LEU A 242 -2.74 -13.38 -3.96
N VAL A 243 -3.79 -14.17 -3.68
CA VAL A 243 -4.05 -15.46 -4.39
C VAL A 243 -4.09 -15.23 -5.90
N VAL A 244 -4.89 -14.25 -6.34
CA VAL A 244 -5.10 -13.93 -7.76
C VAL A 244 -3.78 -13.48 -8.40
N ALA A 245 -3.05 -12.59 -7.76
CA ALA A 245 -1.80 -12.05 -8.26
C ALA A 245 -0.73 -13.13 -8.41
N VAL A 246 -0.57 -14.00 -7.40
CA VAL A 246 0.35 -15.14 -7.46
C VAL A 246 -0.05 -16.11 -8.57
N ALA A 247 -1.33 -16.50 -8.65
CA ALA A 247 -1.81 -17.39 -9.72
C ALA A 247 -1.53 -16.79 -11.11
N ARG A 248 -1.82 -15.50 -11.31
CA ARG A 248 -1.55 -14.80 -12.58
C ARG A 248 -0.06 -14.67 -12.87
N TYR A 249 0.76 -14.44 -11.86
CA TYR A 249 2.21 -14.39 -11.99
C TYR A 249 2.77 -15.74 -12.45
N ILE A 250 2.33 -16.85 -11.85
CA ILE A 250 2.79 -18.20 -12.23
C ILE A 250 2.52 -18.47 -13.71
N ARG A 251 1.33 -18.10 -14.21
CA ARG A 251 0.94 -18.32 -15.61
C ARG A 251 1.61 -17.39 -16.60
N THR A 252 1.66 -16.10 -16.29
CA THR A 252 2.06 -15.08 -17.27
C THR A 252 3.50 -14.61 -17.12
N ARG A 253 4.12 -14.86 -15.96
CA ARG A 253 5.47 -14.41 -15.58
C ARG A 253 5.72 -12.90 -15.69
N HIS A 254 4.66 -12.09 -15.85
CA HIS A 254 4.81 -10.63 -15.91
C HIS A 254 5.07 -10.03 -14.53
N ALA A 255 6.10 -9.18 -14.44
CA ALA A 255 6.48 -8.49 -13.20
C ALA A 255 5.34 -7.68 -12.56
N GLY A 256 4.40 -7.17 -13.36
CA GLY A 256 3.22 -6.46 -12.85
C GLY A 256 2.40 -7.29 -11.85
N TRP A 257 2.24 -8.59 -12.08
CA TRP A 257 1.52 -9.46 -11.14
C TRP A 257 2.31 -9.71 -9.85
N LEU A 258 3.64 -9.76 -9.94
CA LEU A 258 4.50 -9.85 -8.76
C LEU A 258 4.41 -8.58 -7.91
N LEU A 259 4.41 -7.40 -8.54
CA LEU A 259 4.21 -6.13 -7.85
C LEU A 259 2.83 -6.06 -7.20
N THR A 260 1.78 -6.54 -7.87
CA THR A 260 0.44 -6.60 -7.25
C THR A 260 0.39 -7.56 -6.07
N ALA A 261 1.14 -8.68 -6.11
CA ALA A 261 1.24 -9.61 -4.99
C ALA A 261 1.98 -8.96 -3.80
N ALA A 262 3.11 -8.30 -4.05
CA ALA A 262 3.85 -7.57 -3.02
C ALA A 262 3.01 -6.43 -2.41
N LEU A 263 2.26 -5.69 -3.23
CA LEU A 263 1.34 -4.67 -2.76
C LEU A 263 0.23 -5.26 -1.89
N ALA A 264 -0.44 -6.32 -2.36
CA ALA A 264 -1.49 -7.00 -1.60
C ALA A 264 -0.99 -7.53 -0.26
N PHE A 265 0.21 -8.10 -0.24
CA PHE A 265 0.88 -8.55 0.97
C PHE A 265 1.14 -7.40 1.96
N THR A 266 1.76 -6.31 1.49
CA THR A 266 2.07 -5.16 2.35
C THR A 266 0.80 -4.51 2.91
N LEU A 267 -0.26 -4.42 2.10
CA LEU A 267 -1.56 -3.90 2.55
C LEU A 267 -2.23 -4.83 3.56
N SER A 268 -2.16 -6.16 3.36
CA SER A 268 -2.62 -7.15 4.35
C SER A 268 -1.86 -6.97 5.67
N TYR A 269 -0.52 -6.91 5.61
CA TYR A 269 0.34 -6.74 6.77
C TYR A 269 0.02 -5.46 7.53
N ALA A 270 -0.23 -4.36 6.82
CA ALA A 270 -0.62 -3.08 7.40
C ALA A 270 -2.06 -3.07 7.94
N THR A 271 -2.88 -4.09 7.69
CA THR A 271 -4.27 -4.18 8.17
C THR A 271 -4.37 -4.96 9.46
N LYS A 272 -3.83 -6.19 9.53
CA LYS A 272 -3.93 -7.04 10.72
C LYS A 272 -2.80 -8.06 10.80
N GLU A 273 -2.44 -8.42 12.03
CA GLU A 273 -1.49 -9.50 12.37
C GLU A 273 -1.90 -10.88 11.82
N ALA A 274 -3.18 -11.08 11.51
CA ALA A 274 -3.68 -12.28 10.84
C ALA A 274 -2.95 -12.59 9.51
N THR A 275 -2.26 -11.60 8.94
CA THR A 275 -1.37 -11.79 7.77
C THR A 275 -0.33 -12.88 8.01
N PHE A 276 0.21 -13.06 9.22
CA PHE A 276 1.18 -14.11 9.50
C PHE A 276 0.63 -15.52 9.26
N LEU A 277 -0.66 -15.74 9.56
CA LEU A 277 -1.34 -17.01 9.26
C LEU A 277 -1.49 -17.21 7.75
N THR A 278 -1.90 -16.17 7.03
CA THR A 278 -1.98 -16.19 5.57
C THR A 278 -0.63 -16.57 4.97
N ILE A 279 0.46 -15.97 5.44
CA ILE A 279 1.82 -16.28 4.99
C ILE A 279 2.20 -17.73 5.30
N GLY A 280 1.91 -18.21 6.51
CA GLY A 280 2.18 -19.60 6.89
C GLY A 280 1.49 -20.60 5.95
N ILE A 281 0.22 -20.36 5.63
CA ILE A 281 -0.56 -21.20 4.71
C ILE A 281 0.04 -21.14 3.30
N PHE A 282 0.26 -19.95 2.76
CA PHE A 282 0.83 -19.77 1.42
C PHE A 282 2.25 -20.36 1.30
N GLY A 283 3.09 -20.11 2.30
CA GLY A 283 4.44 -20.65 2.38
C GLY A 283 4.44 -22.17 2.42
N SER A 284 3.52 -22.78 3.18
CA SER A 284 3.37 -24.25 3.19
C SER A 284 3.00 -24.79 1.81
N PHE A 285 2.08 -24.13 1.09
CA PHE A 285 1.62 -24.60 -0.21
C PHE A 285 2.70 -24.46 -1.29
N LEU A 286 3.47 -23.36 -1.27
CA LEU A 286 4.56 -23.13 -2.22
C LEU A 286 5.81 -23.95 -1.92
N GLY A 287 6.11 -24.23 -0.65
CA GLY A 287 7.27 -25.03 -0.24
C GLY A 287 7.16 -26.51 -0.60
N HIS A 288 5.96 -26.98 -0.93
CA HIS A 288 5.70 -28.36 -1.35
C HIS A 288 5.71 -28.58 -2.87
N TRP A 289 5.95 -27.54 -3.69
CA TRP A 289 5.97 -27.59 -5.15
C TRP A 289 7.35 -27.37 -5.78
#